data_AF-A0A5A7NED6-F1
#
_entry.id   AF-A0A5A7NED6-F1
#
_cell.length_a   1.000
_cell.length_b   1.000
_cell.length_c   1.000
_cell.angle_alpha   90.00
_cell.angle_beta   90.00
_cell.angle_gamma   90.00
#
_symmetry.space_group_name_H-M   'P 1'
#
loop_
_entity.id
_entity.type
_entity.pdbx_description
1 polymer ?
#
loop_
_entity_poly.entity_id
_entity_poly.type
_entity_poly.pdbx_seq_one_letter_code
_entity_poly.pdbx_strand_id
1 'polypeptide(L)'
;MRKSERFHGWVDDGTERTCDHPDCTETGGFRAPRRDRRPGWHWFCLDHVRAWNANWDYTADMGADAVDRLRMAAPMWERETWPMGSRPSGLRGDEDLMDLHGIFAHTPGFGTNDTDGARRRPDGQRLSAKDLAALKVLGLTPVQQSKT
;
A
#
# COMPACT_ATOMS: atom_id res chain seq x y z
N MET A 1 -28.93 35.24 9.96
CA MET A 1 -28.74 33.88 10.51
C MET A 1 -27.61 33.24 9.71
N ARG A 2 -26.37 33.21 10.22
CA ARG A 2 -25.23 32.63 9.48
C ARG A 2 -25.42 31.12 9.46
N LYS A 3 -25.60 30.55 8.26
CA LYS A 3 -25.93 29.13 8.07
C LYS A 3 -24.66 28.31 8.37
N SER A 4 -24.50 27.94 9.64
CA SER A 4 -23.53 27.00 10.22
C SER A 4 -22.24 26.74 9.42
N GLU A 5 -21.16 27.40 9.84
CA GLU A 5 -19.77 27.36 9.34
C GLU A 5 -19.05 26.00 9.55
N ARG A 6 -19.79 24.89 9.68
CA ARG A 6 -19.23 23.54 9.91
C ARG A 6 -19.70 22.52 8.89
N PHE A 7 -19.88 22.95 7.64
CA PHE A 7 -20.14 22.01 6.56
C PHE A 7 -18.80 21.54 5.97
N HIS A 8 -18.56 20.22 6.01
CA HIS A 8 -17.34 19.60 5.47
C HIS A 8 -17.25 19.86 3.96
N GLY A 9 -16.48 20.86 3.57
CA GLY A 9 -16.33 21.29 2.17
C GLY A 9 -16.50 22.78 1.93
N TRP A 10 -16.99 23.53 2.94
CA TRP A 10 -16.98 25.00 2.90
C TRP A 10 -15.55 25.52 3.12
N VAL A 11 -15.10 26.43 2.26
CA VAL A 11 -13.82 27.14 2.43
C VAL A 11 -14.11 28.56 2.88
N ASP A 12 -13.62 28.92 4.06
CA ASP A 12 -13.67 30.28 4.58
C ASP A 12 -12.27 30.90 4.49
N ASP A 13 -12.01 31.62 3.41
CA ASP A 13 -10.76 32.38 3.19
C ASP A 13 -10.97 33.89 3.38
N GLY A 14 -12.08 34.30 4.00
CA GLY A 14 -12.43 35.70 4.22
C GLY A 14 -12.79 36.46 2.94
N THR A 15 -12.85 35.80 1.78
CA THR A 15 -13.29 36.41 0.53
C THR A 15 -14.74 36.07 0.26
N GLU A 16 -15.59 37.10 0.20
CA GLU A 16 -17.01 36.94 -0.08
C GLU A 16 -17.20 36.78 -1.60
N ARG A 17 -17.36 35.53 -2.03
CA ARG A 17 -17.56 35.17 -3.45
C ARG A 17 -19.01 34.80 -3.70
N THR A 18 -19.52 35.15 -4.87
CA THR A 18 -20.79 34.65 -5.40
C THR A 18 -20.58 33.33 -6.15
N CYS A 19 -21.65 32.57 -6.34
CA CYS A 19 -21.65 31.36 -7.16
C CYS A 19 -21.30 31.69 -8.63
N ASP A 20 -20.42 30.90 -9.24
CA ASP A 20 -19.99 31.00 -10.66
C ASP A 20 -21.05 30.49 -11.66
N HIS A 21 -22.19 30.01 -11.18
CA HIS A 21 -23.24 29.45 -12.04
C HIS A 21 -24.07 30.59 -12.64
N PRO A 22 -24.42 30.55 -13.95
CA PRO A 22 -25.30 31.55 -14.54
C PRO A 22 -26.62 31.63 -13.75
N ASP A 23 -27.10 32.85 -13.51
CA ASP A 23 -28.35 33.12 -12.80
C ASP A 23 -28.38 32.74 -11.31
N CYS A 24 -27.23 32.54 -10.66
CA CYS A 24 -27.15 32.28 -9.22
C CYS A 24 -26.48 33.43 -8.46
N THR A 25 -27.12 33.93 -7.41
CA THR A 25 -26.60 35.00 -6.53
C THR A 25 -26.23 34.52 -5.13
N GLU A 26 -26.29 33.20 -4.89
CA GLU A 26 -25.95 32.58 -3.61
C GLU A 26 -24.44 32.65 -3.33
N THR A 27 -24.06 32.51 -2.05
CA THR A 27 -22.65 32.53 -1.63
C THR A 27 -21.89 31.29 -2.14
N GLY A 28 -20.75 31.53 -2.79
CA GLY A 28 -19.86 30.52 -3.35
C GLY A 28 -18.83 30.02 -2.35
N GLY A 29 -19.24 29.13 -1.43
CA GLY A 29 -18.36 28.55 -0.41
C GLY A 29 -17.68 27.23 -0.81
N PHE A 30 -18.06 26.63 -1.94
CA PHE A 30 -17.59 25.31 -2.36
C PHE A 30 -16.71 25.39 -3.60
N ARG A 31 -15.54 24.75 -3.55
CA ARG A 31 -14.63 24.67 -4.70
C ARG A 31 -14.93 23.45 -5.58
N ALA A 32 -14.89 23.64 -6.89
CA ALA A 32 -14.95 22.57 -7.88
C ALA A 32 -13.79 22.69 -8.88
N PRO A 33 -13.17 21.58 -9.32
CA PRO A 33 -12.11 21.63 -10.32
C PRO A 33 -12.67 22.08 -11.67
N ARG A 34 -11.91 22.90 -12.39
CA ARG A 34 -12.28 23.24 -13.77
C ARG A 34 -12.06 22.06 -14.71
N ARG A 35 -12.86 21.99 -15.77
CA ARG A 35 -12.75 20.95 -16.84
C ARG A 35 -11.65 21.27 -17.87
N ASP A 36 -11.12 22.49 -17.88
CA ASP A 36 -10.05 22.88 -18.81
C ASP A 36 -8.69 22.35 -18.35
N ARG A 37 -7.72 22.27 -19.27
CA ARG A 37 -6.35 21.85 -18.95
C ARG A 37 -5.58 22.84 -18.07
N ARG A 38 -6.19 23.97 -17.71
CA ARG A 38 -5.56 24.98 -16.86
C ARG A 38 -5.88 24.70 -15.40
N PRO A 39 -4.88 24.76 -14.51
CA PRO A 39 -5.14 24.67 -13.08
C PRO A 39 -6.02 25.85 -12.66
N GLY A 40 -7.13 25.54 -11.99
CA GLY A 40 -8.05 26.54 -11.48
C GLY A 40 -9.24 25.91 -10.79
N TRP A 41 -9.99 26.74 -10.07
CA TRP A 41 -11.13 26.34 -9.27
C TRP A 41 -12.34 27.22 -9.63
N HIS A 42 -13.51 26.61 -9.70
CA HIS A 42 -14.80 27.31 -9.68
C HIS A 42 -15.34 27.36 -8.26
N TRP A 43 -16.07 28.43 -7.96
CA TRP A 43 -16.71 28.63 -6.66
C TRP A 43 -18.23 28.55 -6.81
N PHE A 44 -18.85 27.59 -6.14
CA PHE A 44 -20.29 27.32 -6.25
C PHE A 44 -20.98 27.35 -4.88
N CYS A 45 -22.30 27.55 -4.93
CA CYS A 45 -23.18 27.27 -3.80
C CYS A 45 -23.41 25.75 -3.65
N LEU A 46 -24.10 25.33 -2.58
CA LEU A 46 -24.31 23.92 -2.27
C LEU A 46 -25.06 23.16 -3.37
N ASP A 47 -26.04 23.78 -4.01
CA ASP A 47 -26.84 23.10 -5.02
C ASP A 47 -26.08 22.97 -6.35
N HIS A 48 -25.33 24.00 -6.74
CA HIS A 48 -24.54 23.96 -7.98
C HIS A 48 -23.29 23.09 -7.87
N VAL A 49 -22.63 23.00 -6.69
CA VAL A 49 -21.53 22.05 -6.54
C VAL A 49 -22.01 20.59 -6.62
N ARG A 50 -23.23 20.30 -6.14
CA ARG A 50 -23.85 18.97 -6.30
C ARG A 50 -24.16 18.67 -7.75
N ALA A 51 -24.75 19.61 -8.48
CA ALA A 51 -25.01 19.46 -9.92
C ALA A 51 -23.71 19.27 -10.71
N TRP A 52 -22.67 20.04 -10.37
CA TRP A 52 -21.35 19.90 -10.97
C TRP A 52 -20.74 18.51 -10.73
N ASN A 53 -20.73 18.03 -9.49
CA ASN A 53 -20.18 16.73 -9.13
C ASN A 53 -20.99 15.58 -9.74
N ALA A 54 -22.32 15.70 -9.84
CA ALA A 54 -23.16 14.70 -10.50
C ALA A 54 -22.86 14.59 -12.00
N ASN A 55 -22.47 15.69 -12.64
CA ASN A 55 -22.05 15.73 -14.03
C ASN A 55 -20.56 15.39 -14.22
N TRP A 56 -19.80 15.14 -13.15
CA TRP A 56 -18.38 14.83 -13.25
C TRP A 56 -18.18 13.35 -13.53
N ASP A 57 -17.68 13.04 -14.72
CA ASP A 57 -17.27 11.69 -15.10
C ASP A 57 -15.75 11.63 -15.29
N TYR A 58 -15.08 10.97 -14.34
CA TYR A 58 -13.63 10.73 -14.38
C TYR A 58 -13.22 9.73 -15.48
N THR A 59 -14.13 8.81 -15.83
CA THR A 59 -13.87 7.73 -16.80
C THR A 59 -14.27 8.09 -18.23
N ALA A 60 -14.71 9.32 -18.48
CA ALA A 60 -15.23 9.76 -19.78
C ALA A 60 -14.28 9.51 -20.97
N ASP A 61 -12.96 9.64 -20.76
CA ASP A 61 -11.93 9.42 -21.78
C ASP A 61 -11.27 8.02 -21.68
N MET A 62 -11.77 7.13 -20.82
CA MET A 62 -11.22 5.79 -20.60
C MET A 62 -11.94 4.73 -21.44
N GLY A 63 -11.18 3.80 -22.02
CA GLY A 63 -11.75 2.60 -22.65
C GLY A 63 -12.27 1.59 -21.62
N ALA A 64 -13.18 0.71 -22.04
CA ALA A 64 -13.82 -0.28 -21.17
C ALA A 64 -12.81 -1.11 -20.36
N ASP A 65 -11.74 -1.61 -20.99
CA ASP A 65 -10.68 -2.37 -20.30
C ASP A 65 -9.99 -1.57 -19.19
N ALA A 66 -9.83 -0.25 -19.38
CA ALA A 66 -9.21 0.61 -18.37
C ALA A 66 -10.15 0.83 -17.18
N VAL A 67 -11.45 0.97 -17.44
CA VAL A 67 -12.49 1.07 -16.40
C VAL A 67 -12.57 -0.23 -15.59
N ASP A 68 -12.50 -1.39 -16.24
CA ASP A 68 -12.51 -2.67 -15.55
C ASP A 68 -11.27 -2.87 -14.69
N ARG A 69 -10.08 -2.48 -15.17
CA ARG A 69 -8.85 -2.46 -14.36
C ARG A 69 -9.00 -1.55 -13.13
N LEU A 70 -9.55 -0.34 -13.30
CA LEU A 70 -9.78 0.58 -12.20
C LEU A 70 -10.76 -0.01 -11.17
N ARG A 71 -11.84 -0.66 -11.62
CA ARG A 71 -12.78 -1.37 -10.74
C ARG A 71 -12.10 -2.47 -9.92
N MET A 72 -11.23 -3.25 -10.54
CA MET A 72 -10.50 -4.32 -9.84
C MET A 72 -9.48 -3.75 -8.84
N ALA A 73 -8.90 -2.59 -9.14
CA ALA A 73 -7.90 -1.93 -8.30
C ALA A 73 -8.50 -1.13 -7.11
N ALA A 74 -9.72 -0.60 -7.26
CA ALA A 74 -10.36 0.27 -6.27
C ALA A 74 -10.45 -0.31 -4.83
N PRO A 75 -10.75 -1.61 -4.60
CA PRO A 75 -10.77 -2.19 -3.25
C PRO A 75 -9.41 -2.14 -2.54
N MET A 76 -8.33 -2.05 -3.31
CA MET A 76 -6.95 -2.04 -2.81
C MET A 76 -6.39 -0.61 -2.74
N TRP A 77 -7.21 0.40 -3.02
CA TRP A 77 -6.80 1.80 -3.18
C TRP A 77 -5.67 1.93 -4.20
N GLU A 78 -5.85 1.26 -5.34
CA GLU A 78 -4.89 1.21 -6.44
C GLU A 78 -3.50 0.68 -6.04
N ARG A 79 -3.36 0.07 -4.85
CA ARG A 79 -2.12 -0.57 -4.43
C ARG A 79 -1.95 -1.90 -5.15
N GLU A 80 -0.72 -2.13 -5.61
CA GLU A 80 -0.31 -3.42 -6.16
C GLU A 80 -0.45 -4.51 -5.09
N THR A 81 -1.09 -5.61 -5.46
CA THR A 81 -1.18 -6.81 -4.62
C THR A 81 -0.57 -8.00 -5.32
N TRP A 82 0.00 -8.89 -4.51
CA TRP A 82 0.62 -10.11 -4.99
C TRP A 82 -0.19 -11.31 -4.51
N PRO A 83 -0.28 -12.38 -5.31
CA PRO A 83 -0.77 -13.66 -4.83
C PRO A 83 -0.01 -14.07 -3.56
N MET A 84 -0.71 -14.70 -2.61
CA MET A 84 -0.08 -15.21 -1.40
C MET A 84 1.09 -16.13 -1.77
N GLY A 85 2.29 -15.83 -1.26
CA GLY A 85 3.52 -16.59 -1.53
C GLY A 85 4.35 -16.11 -2.74
N SER A 86 3.88 -15.15 -3.54
CA SER A 86 4.54 -14.71 -4.79
C SER A 86 5.10 -13.29 -4.75
N ARG A 87 5.35 -12.73 -3.56
CA ARG A 87 5.92 -11.38 -3.42
C ARG A 87 7.26 -11.26 -4.17
N PRO A 88 7.46 -10.22 -5.01
CA PRO A 88 8.70 -9.99 -5.73
C PRO A 88 9.84 -9.80 -4.72
N SER A 89 10.99 -10.38 -5.04
CA SER A 89 12.14 -10.52 -4.16
C SER A 89 12.70 -9.20 -3.61
N GLY A 90 12.40 -8.05 -4.22
CA GLY A 90 12.82 -6.71 -3.78
C GLY A 90 11.89 -6.00 -2.78
N LEU A 91 10.69 -6.55 -2.53
CA LEU A 91 9.74 -6.09 -1.50
C LEU A 91 9.62 -7.08 -0.34
N ARG A 92 10.54 -8.06 -0.27
CA ARG A 92 10.82 -8.74 0.99
C ARG A 92 11.46 -7.69 1.88
N GLY A 93 10.62 -6.98 2.63
CA GLY A 93 11.10 -6.27 3.80
C GLY A 93 11.92 -7.24 4.63
N ASP A 94 12.83 -6.71 5.42
CA ASP A 94 13.45 -7.45 6.51
C ASP A 94 12.32 -7.82 7.48
N GLU A 95 11.61 -8.91 7.18
CA GLU A 95 10.44 -9.37 7.93
C GLU A 95 10.94 -10.21 9.11
N ASP A 96 11.88 -9.64 9.87
CA ASP A 96 11.94 -9.87 11.30
C ASP A 96 10.67 -9.25 11.87
N LEU A 97 9.55 -9.96 11.68
CA LEU A 97 8.34 -9.72 12.43
C LEU A 97 8.73 -10.02 13.88
N MET A 98 9.16 -8.96 14.59
CA MET A 98 9.60 -9.01 15.97
C MET A 98 8.43 -9.49 16.82
N ASP A 99 8.36 -10.80 17.01
CA ASP A 99 7.37 -11.48 17.84
C ASP A 99 7.74 -11.28 19.32
N LEU A 100 7.73 -10.02 19.75
CA LEU A 100 8.06 -9.57 21.11
C LEU A 100 7.23 -10.29 22.19
N HIS A 101 6.08 -10.87 21.82
CA HIS A 101 5.16 -11.57 22.70
C HIS A 101 5.16 -13.09 22.51
N GLY A 102 5.95 -13.65 21.58
CA GLY A 102 6.04 -15.09 21.32
C GLY A 102 4.75 -15.73 20.77
N ILE A 103 3.85 -14.94 20.18
CA ILE A 103 2.55 -15.39 19.68
C ILE A 103 2.73 -16.36 18.50
N PHE A 104 3.78 -16.20 17.71
CA PHE A 104 4.08 -16.98 16.50
C PHE A 104 5.22 -17.99 16.70
N ALA A 105 5.78 -18.11 17.91
CA ALA A 105 6.90 -19.01 18.22
C ALA A 105 6.66 -20.49 17.86
N HIS A 106 5.39 -20.94 17.82
CA HIS A 106 5.00 -22.30 17.49
C HIS A 106 4.31 -22.42 16.12
N THR A 107 4.24 -21.33 15.34
CA THR A 107 3.64 -21.32 14.00
C THR A 107 4.71 -21.64 12.96
N PRO A 108 4.61 -22.79 12.25
CA PRO A 108 5.58 -23.14 11.22
C PRO A 108 5.63 -22.08 10.13
N GLY A 109 6.79 -21.43 9.96
CA GLY A 109 7.04 -20.45 8.90
C GLY A 109 6.73 -18.99 9.22
N PHE A 110 6.35 -18.64 10.46
CA PHE A 110 6.05 -17.25 10.85
C PHE A 110 6.85 -16.72 12.06
N GLY A 111 7.42 -17.59 12.91
CA GLY A 111 8.23 -17.16 14.05
C GLY A 111 9.70 -16.99 13.66
N THR A 112 10.30 -15.87 14.06
CA THR A 112 11.75 -15.64 14.08
C THR A 112 12.42 -16.65 14.99
N ASN A 113 12.71 -17.85 14.48
CA ASN A 113 13.72 -18.71 15.05
C ASN A 113 15.10 -18.22 14.61
N ASP A 114 15.44 -16.98 15.00
CA ASP A 114 16.79 -16.41 14.95
C ASP A 114 17.53 -16.55 16.28
N THR A 115 17.13 -17.55 17.08
CA THR A 115 18.02 -18.17 18.06
C THR A 115 18.48 -19.52 17.54
N ASP A 116 19.10 -19.54 16.36
CA ASP A 116 20.19 -20.44 16.02
C ASP A 116 20.70 -20.09 14.63
N GLY A 117 21.84 -19.39 14.57
CA GLY A 117 22.58 -19.05 13.36
C GLY A 117 23.14 -20.28 12.62
N ALA A 118 22.27 -21.17 12.16
CA ALA A 118 22.56 -22.24 11.22
C ALA A 118 22.53 -21.67 9.80
N ARG A 119 23.51 -20.83 9.46
CA ARG A 119 23.81 -20.47 8.07
C ARG A 119 23.96 -21.76 7.25
N ARG A 120 23.07 -21.94 6.27
CA ARG A 120 23.11 -23.03 5.30
C ARG A 120 24.32 -22.85 4.39
N ARG A 121 25.22 -23.84 4.38
CA ARG A 121 26.25 -23.98 3.33
C ARG A 121 25.70 -24.80 2.14
N PRO A 122 26.31 -24.70 0.95
CA PRO A 122 25.75 -25.18 -0.33
C PRO A 122 25.71 -26.70 -0.53
N ASP A 123 26.04 -27.49 0.50
CA ASP A 123 26.24 -28.95 0.50
C ASP A 123 25.34 -29.71 1.50
N GLY A 124 24.38 -29.03 2.15
CA GLY A 124 23.18 -29.68 2.66
C GLY A 124 23.19 -30.25 4.08
N GLN A 125 24.31 -30.50 4.75
CA GLN A 125 24.32 -30.83 6.20
C GLN A 125 25.59 -30.35 6.92
N ARG A 126 25.44 -29.75 8.10
CA ARG A 126 26.56 -29.43 9.00
C ARG A 126 26.73 -30.58 9.98
N LEU A 127 27.90 -31.19 10.00
CA LEU A 127 28.25 -32.18 11.01
C LEU A 127 28.22 -31.53 12.39
N SER A 128 27.48 -32.15 13.33
CA SER A 128 27.37 -31.65 14.69
C SER A 128 28.69 -31.86 15.45
N ALA A 129 28.85 -31.16 16.58
CA ALA A 129 30.03 -31.35 17.44
C ALA A 129 30.20 -32.80 17.91
N LYS A 130 29.09 -33.54 18.06
CA LYS A 130 29.09 -34.97 18.38
C LYS A 130 29.60 -35.81 17.22
N ASP A 131 29.23 -35.47 15.99
CA ASP A 131 29.67 -36.18 14.78
C ASP A 131 31.18 -36.00 14.57
N LEU A 132 31.69 -34.79 14.82
CA LEU A 132 33.13 -34.51 14.78
C LEU A 132 33.90 -35.28 15.86
N ALA A 133 33.34 -35.41 17.07
CA ALA A 133 33.93 -36.22 18.12
C ALA A 133 33.94 -37.72 17.76
N ALA A 134 32.85 -38.22 17.17
CA ALA A 134 32.76 -39.60 16.71
C ALA A 134 33.77 -39.91 15.59
N LEU A 135 33.95 -39.01 14.62
CA LEU A 135 34.94 -39.15 13.56
C LEU A 135 36.37 -39.22 14.10
N LYS A 136 36.66 -38.43 15.14
CA LYS A 136 37.96 -38.45 15.83
C LYS A 136 38.22 -39.76 16.56
N VAL A 137 37.19 -40.36 17.16
CA VAL A 137 37.29 -41.69 17.80
C VAL A 137 37.52 -42.79 16.77
N LEU A 138 36.90 -42.66 15.59
CA LEU A 138 37.05 -43.60 14.47
C LEU A 138 38.34 -43.38 13.65
N GLY A 139 39.14 -42.36 13.98
CA GLY A 139 40.40 -42.04 13.29
C GLY A 139 40.21 -41.50 11.86
N LEU A 140 39.03 -40.98 11.53
CA LEU A 140 38.70 -40.48 10.20
C LEU A 140 38.80 -38.95 10.16
N THR A 141 39.35 -38.41 9.08
CA THR A 141 39.30 -36.97 8.80
C THR A 141 38.22 -36.66 7.76
N PRO A 142 37.42 -35.60 7.96
CA PRO A 142 36.39 -35.24 6.99
C PRO A 142 37.05 -34.76 5.70
N VAL A 143 36.81 -35.49 4.60
CA VAL A 143 37.36 -35.16 3.27
C VAL A 143 36.60 -33.96 2.71
N GLN A 144 37.30 -32.82 2.54
CA GLN A 144 36.78 -31.71 1.75
C GLN A 144 36.81 -32.11 0.27
N GLN A 145 35.65 -32.39 -0.32
CA GLN A 145 35.59 -32.62 -1.76
C GLN A 145 35.75 -31.28 -2.49
N SER A 146 36.83 -31.14 -3.27
CA SER A 146 37.00 -30.00 -4.18
C SER A 146 36.01 -30.11 -5.33
N LYS A 147 35.13 -29.12 -5.44
CA LYS A 147 34.10 -29.01 -6.46
C LYS A 147 34.76 -28.73 -7.82
N THR A 148 34.47 -29.57 -8.83
CA THR A 148 34.71 -29.25 -10.25
C THR A 148 33.47 -28.57 -10.81
#